data_AF-A0A7S2Y454-F1
#
_entry.id   AF-A0A7S2Y454-F1
#
_cell.length_a   1.000
_cell.length_b   1.000
_cell.length_c   1.000
_cell.angle_alpha   90.00
_cell.angle_beta   90.00
_cell.angle_gamma   90.00
#
_symmetry.space_group_name_H-M   'P 1'
#
loop_
_entity.id
_entity.type
_entity.pdbx_description
1 polymer ?
#
loop_
_entity_poly.entity_id
_entity_poly.type
_entity_poly.pdbx_seq_one_letter_code
_entity_poly.pdbx_strand_id
1 'polypeptide(L)'
;TLQICPFRAILSGGPELGNIVTATQEACAAANNDEMVYQGVFDTSSLVYRLIAVGDLQFAIQQQHWLQGAVTTAMAALYASSTGMHLQSSIEAEYGTYLSGPSLLTLQNLPTDTLQICENQGYPICQGAAQEATTETKELFATTQPQEDNIPSDDSDTCPCYNRPGLRIAAVTHGTVTEDFW
;
A
#
# COMPACT_ATOMS: atom_id res chain seq x y z
N THR A 1 14.32 16.20 -34.55
CA THR A 1 13.67 14.90 -34.76
C THR A 1 14.62 13.82 -34.28
N LEU A 2 14.37 13.26 -33.10
CA LEU A 2 15.00 12.01 -32.67
C LEU A 2 14.35 10.91 -33.53
N GLN A 3 15.10 10.36 -34.48
CA GLN A 3 14.53 9.54 -35.56
C GLN A 3 14.55 8.03 -35.25
N ILE A 4 15.03 7.64 -34.07
CA ILE A 4 15.19 6.25 -33.65
C ILE A 4 14.87 6.17 -32.16
N CYS A 5 14.03 5.21 -31.74
CA CYS A 5 13.87 4.83 -30.34
C CYS A 5 14.78 3.63 -30.09
N PRO A 6 16.03 3.83 -29.60
CA PRO A 6 17.02 2.76 -29.53
C PRO A 6 16.73 1.75 -28.40
N PHE A 7 15.67 1.97 -27.62
CA PHE A 7 15.37 1.19 -26.44
C PHE A 7 14.35 0.09 -26.76
N ARG A 8 14.67 -1.14 -26.34
CA ARG A 8 13.73 -2.26 -26.33
C ARG A 8 12.90 -2.33 -25.06
N ALA A 9 13.38 -1.70 -23.99
CA ALA A 9 12.72 -1.64 -22.71
C ALA A 9 12.86 -0.24 -22.09
N ILE A 10 11.80 0.27 -21.49
CA ILE A 10 11.77 1.58 -20.83
C ILE A 10 11.12 1.42 -19.46
N LEU A 11 11.81 1.91 -18.43
CA LEU A 11 11.31 1.94 -17.06
C LEU A 11 11.16 3.39 -16.61
N SER A 12 9.94 3.80 -16.28
CA SER A 12 9.63 5.19 -15.88
C SER A 12 9.42 5.28 -14.37
N GLY A 13 9.88 6.36 -13.74
CA GLY A 13 9.80 6.54 -12.28
C GLY A 13 8.57 7.32 -11.81
N GLY A 14 7.64 6.66 -11.12
CA GLY A 14 6.53 7.30 -10.40
C GLY A 14 5.15 7.12 -11.06
N PRO A 15 4.07 7.34 -10.29
CA PRO A 15 2.70 7.01 -10.71
C PRO A 15 2.00 8.13 -11.52
N GLU A 16 2.48 9.37 -11.46
CA GLU A 16 1.91 10.52 -12.19
C GLU A 16 2.38 10.61 -13.65
N LEU A 17 2.97 9.53 -14.15
CA LEU A 17 3.65 9.50 -15.43
C LEU A 17 2.77 9.07 -16.60
N GLY A 18 1.44 9.09 -16.47
CA GLY A 18 0.53 8.73 -17.56
C GLY A 18 0.89 9.42 -18.89
N ASN A 19 1.13 10.74 -18.83
CA ASN A 19 1.55 11.51 -19.99
C ASN A 19 2.94 11.11 -20.50
N ILE A 20 3.87 10.73 -19.62
CA ILE A 20 5.22 10.27 -20.01
C ILE A 20 5.14 8.89 -20.65
N VAL A 21 4.32 7.98 -20.11
CA VAL A 21 4.11 6.64 -20.68
C VAL A 21 3.58 6.78 -22.10
N THR A 22 2.48 7.49 -22.28
CA THR A 22 1.88 7.73 -23.60
C THR A 22 2.84 8.45 -24.56
N ALA A 23 3.49 9.54 -24.13
CA ALA A 23 4.44 10.26 -24.99
C ALA A 23 5.63 9.40 -25.41
N THR A 24 6.10 8.52 -24.52
CA THR A 24 7.19 7.59 -24.81
C THR A 24 6.74 6.53 -25.82
N GLN A 25 5.55 5.97 -25.67
CA GLN A 25 4.98 5.02 -26.63
C GLN A 25 4.82 5.65 -28.01
N GLU A 26 4.22 6.84 -28.08
CA GLU A 26 4.04 7.57 -29.34
C GLU A 26 5.38 7.86 -30.02
N ALA A 27 6.37 8.34 -29.25
CA ALA A 27 7.71 8.61 -29.77
C ALA A 27 8.41 7.34 -30.26
N CYS A 28 8.23 6.20 -29.60
CA CYS A 28 8.87 4.94 -29.98
C CYS A 28 8.13 4.20 -31.10
N ALA A 29 6.80 4.22 -31.13
CA ALA A 29 6.00 3.64 -32.20
C ALA A 29 6.33 4.30 -33.55
N ALA A 30 6.44 5.64 -33.56
CA ALA A 30 6.82 6.40 -34.76
C ALA A 30 8.24 6.06 -35.27
N ALA A 31 9.11 5.55 -34.40
CA ALA A 31 10.53 5.34 -34.70
C ALA A 31 10.90 3.88 -35.04
N ASN A 32 10.14 2.89 -34.55
CA ASN A 32 10.51 1.47 -34.60
C ASN A 32 9.65 0.60 -35.55
N ASN A 33 8.93 1.19 -36.51
CA ASN A 33 8.07 0.45 -37.46
C ASN A 33 7.14 -0.56 -36.74
N ASP A 34 6.46 -0.13 -35.68
CA ASP A 34 5.55 -0.95 -34.87
C ASP A 34 6.20 -2.11 -34.07
N GLU A 35 7.54 -2.15 -33.93
CA GLU A 35 8.17 -3.08 -32.97
C GLU A 35 7.78 -2.71 -31.52
N MET A 36 7.25 -3.68 -30.77
CA MET A 36 6.78 -3.47 -29.41
C MET A 36 7.95 -3.12 -28.48
N VAL A 37 7.87 -1.96 -27.82
CA VAL A 37 8.77 -1.57 -26.73
C VAL A 37 8.19 -2.05 -25.41
N TYR A 38 8.98 -2.81 -24.64
CA TYR A 38 8.59 -3.19 -23.29
C TYR A 38 8.61 -1.97 -22.38
N GLN A 39 7.52 -1.67 -21.70
CA GLN A 39 7.41 -0.53 -20.83
C GLN A 39 6.90 -0.95 -19.46
N GLY A 40 7.58 -0.44 -18.44
CA GLY A 40 7.16 -0.56 -17.06
C GLY A 40 7.26 0.77 -16.31
N VAL A 41 6.63 0.82 -15.15
CA VAL A 41 6.71 1.99 -14.25
C VAL A 41 6.99 1.58 -12.81
N PHE A 42 7.58 2.47 -12.03
CA PHE A 42 7.53 2.40 -10.58
C PHE A 42 6.21 2.97 -10.06
N ASP A 43 5.78 2.45 -8.92
CA ASP A 43 4.54 2.79 -8.23
C ASP A 43 3.28 2.35 -8.97
N THR A 44 2.17 2.47 -8.27
CA THR A 44 0.85 2.06 -8.75
C THR A 44 -0.15 3.17 -8.52
N SER A 45 -1.11 3.25 -9.43
CA SER A 45 -2.26 4.14 -9.36
C SER A 45 -3.39 3.54 -10.19
N SER A 46 -4.61 4.07 -10.04
CA SER A 46 -5.74 3.67 -10.88
C SER A 46 -5.45 3.78 -12.38
N LEU A 47 -4.66 4.78 -12.78
CA LEU A 47 -4.20 4.94 -14.16
C LEU A 47 -3.23 3.81 -14.57
N VAL A 48 -2.24 3.49 -13.74
CA VAL A 48 -1.28 2.43 -14.02
C VAL A 48 -1.99 1.08 -14.14
N TYR A 49 -2.94 0.77 -13.25
CA TYR A 49 -3.72 -0.46 -13.35
C TYR A 49 -4.50 -0.54 -14.66
N ARG A 50 -5.14 0.56 -15.07
CA ARG A 50 -5.84 0.63 -16.36
C ARG A 50 -4.89 0.41 -17.53
N LEU A 51 -3.72 1.05 -17.54
CA LEU A 51 -2.72 0.91 -18.61
C LEU A 51 -2.21 -0.53 -18.73
N ILE A 52 -2.04 -1.24 -17.61
CA ILE A 52 -1.72 -2.67 -17.62
C ILE A 52 -2.89 -3.49 -18.18
N ALA A 53 -4.12 -3.20 -17.74
CA ALA A 53 -5.32 -3.92 -18.15
C ALA A 53 -5.61 -3.81 -19.66
N VAL A 54 -5.36 -2.65 -20.28
CA VAL A 54 -5.55 -2.45 -21.73
C VAL A 54 -4.36 -2.89 -22.57
N GLY A 55 -3.23 -3.29 -21.94
CA GLY A 55 -2.03 -3.76 -22.61
C GLY A 55 -1.05 -2.67 -23.05
N ASP A 56 -1.29 -1.41 -22.67
CA ASP A 56 -0.37 -0.30 -22.93
C ASP A 56 0.89 -0.41 -22.06
N LEU A 57 0.78 -0.97 -20.85
CA LEU A 57 1.91 -1.17 -19.95
C LEU A 57 2.11 -2.67 -19.65
N GLN A 58 3.33 -3.17 -19.72
CA GLN A 58 3.60 -4.60 -19.48
C GLN A 58 3.68 -4.93 -17.99
N PHE A 59 4.21 -4.03 -17.17
CA PHE A 59 4.32 -4.24 -15.73
C PHE A 59 4.44 -2.94 -14.92
N ALA A 60 4.19 -3.02 -13.62
CA ALA A 60 4.52 -1.98 -12.65
C ALA A 60 5.26 -2.58 -11.45
N ILE A 61 6.11 -1.78 -10.81
CA ILE A 61 6.82 -2.14 -9.58
C ILE A 61 6.12 -1.43 -8.41
N GLN A 62 5.29 -2.17 -7.68
CA GLN A 62 4.60 -1.68 -6.49
C GLN A 62 5.57 -1.66 -5.31
N GLN A 63 5.82 -0.48 -4.74
CA GLN A 63 6.78 -0.30 -3.63
C GLN A 63 6.20 -0.63 -2.25
N GLN A 64 4.94 -1.09 -2.16
CA GLN A 64 4.26 -1.42 -0.90
C GLN A 64 4.24 -0.23 0.09
N HIS A 65 3.82 0.96 -0.36
CA HIS A 65 3.80 2.20 0.44
C HIS A 65 3.10 2.04 1.81
N TRP A 66 2.00 1.28 1.84
CA TRP A 66 1.28 0.98 3.07
C TRP A 66 2.14 0.18 4.06
N LEU A 67 2.93 -0.80 3.58
CA LEU A 67 3.80 -1.60 4.43
C LEU A 67 4.95 -0.75 4.97
N GLN A 68 5.52 0.13 4.16
CA GLN A 68 6.57 1.07 4.60
C GLN A 68 6.10 1.97 5.76
N GLY A 69 4.85 2.46 5.71
CA GLY A 69 4.28 3.29 6.79
C GLY A 69 3.72 2.50 7.98
N ALA A 70 3.02 1.40 7.72
CA ALA A 70 2.35 0.62 8.76
C ALA A 70 3.35 -0.15 9.62
N VAL A 71 4.37 -0.76 9.00
CA VAL A 71 5.38 -1.56 9.72
C VAL A 71 6.17 -0.67 10.68
N THR A 72 6.61 0.51 10.22
CA THR A 72 7.35 1.44 11.08
C THR A 72 6.51 1.92 12.27
N THR A 73 5.21 2.14 12.07
CA THR A 73 4.29 2.50 13.15
C THR A 73 4.10 1.35 14.14
N ALA A 74 3.88 0.13 13.65
CA ALA A 74 3.72 -1.06 14.51
C ALA A 74 5.00 -1.34 15.31
N MET A 75 6.16 -1.21 14.68
CA MET A 75 7.48 -1.33 15.28
C MET A 75 7.69 -0.30 16.39
N ALA A 76 7.39 0.98 16.14
CA ALA A 76 7.48 2.04 17.14
C ALA A 76 6.52 1.80 18.32
N ALA A 77 5.31 1.32 18.05
CA ALA A 77 4.33 0.99 19.08
C ALA A 77 4.81 -0.17 19.97
N LEU A 78 5.34 -1.25 19.37
CA LEU A 78 5.90 -2.38 20.11
C LEU A 78 7.07 -1.96 21.01
N TYR A 79 7.96 -1.13 20.49
CA TYR A 79 9.07 -0.55 21.24
C TYR A 79 8.59 0.30 22.42
N ALA A 80 7.59 1.15 22.20
CA ALA A 80 7.05 2.05 23.22
C ALA A 80 6.16 1.33 24.26
N SER A 81 5.46 0.26 23.88
CA SER A 81 4.43 -0.40 24.71
C SER A 81 4.99 -1.37 25.76
N SER A 82 5.97 -0.93 26.56
CA SER A 82 6.48 -1.61 27.76
C SER A 82 7.15 -2.98 27.59
N THR A 83 7.28 -3.50 26.37
CA THR A 83 8.00 -4.76 26.15
C THR A 83 9.51 -4.57 26.27
N GLY A 84 10.02 -3.34 26.02
CA GLY A 84 11.45 -3.07 25.94
C GLY A 84 12.15 -3.85 24.82
N MET A 85 11.37 -4.49 23.93
CA MET A 85 11.91 -5.33 22.88
C MET A 85 12.54 -4.45 21.79
N HIS A 86 13.77 -4.77 21.47
CA HIS A 86 14.49 -4.19 20.36
C HIS A 86 14.31 -5.09 19.13
N LEU A 87 14.03 -4.46 18.00
CA LEU A 87 14.08 -5.09 16.70
C LEU A 87 15.49 -5.59 16.42
N GLN A 88 15.63 -6.87 16.10
CA GLN A 88 16.89 -7.42 15.64
C GLN A 88 17.24 -6.79 14.30
N SER A 89 18.41 -6.14 14.22
CA SER A 89 18.90 -5.62 12.94
C SER A 89 18.82 -6.71 11.87
N SER A 90 18.18 -6.40 10.74
CA SER A 90 18.19 -7.30 9.59
C SER A 90 19.63 -7.63 9.23
N ILE A 91 19.98 -8.91 9.30
CA ILE A 91 21.32 -9.42 8.96
C ILE A 91 21.60 -9.26 7.46
N GLU A 92 20.54 -9.12 6.67
CA GLU A 92 20.59 -9.01 5.21
C GLU A 92 20.68 -7.56 4.72
N ALA A 93 20.28 -6.58 5.55
CA ALA A 93 20.38 -5.17 5.22
C ALA A 93 21.61 -4.54 5.88
N GLU A 94 22.51 -3.98 5.07
CA GLU A 94 23.77 -3.34 5.48
C GLU A 94 23.62 -2.25 6.57
N TYR A 95 22.39 -1.77 6.81
CA TYR A 95 22.05 -0.74 7.79
C TYR A 95 20.94 -1.13 8.77
N GLY A 96 20.57 -2.40 8.86
CA GLY A 96 19.45 -2.84 9.71
C GLY A 96 18.08 -2.36 9.23
N THR A 97 17.98 -1.96 7.95
CA THR A 97 16.73 -1.49 7.34
C THR A 97 15.78 -2.66 7.08
N TYR A 98 14.52 -2.51 7.48
CA TYR A 98 13.46 -3.41 7.08
C TYR A 98 12.94 -3.03 5.69
N LEU A 99 13.14 -3.91 4.72
CA LEU A 99 12.69 -3.69 3.35
C LEU A 99 11.26 -4.23 3.19
N SER A 100 10.32 -3.38 2.78
CA SER A 100 8.96 -3.80 2.41
C SER A 100 8.94 -4.64 1.12
N GLY A 101 10.03 -4.56 0.34
CA GLY A 101 10.21 -5.27 -0.91
C GLY A 101 9.34 -4.70 -2.06
N PRO A 102 9.86 -4.67 -3.30
CA PRO A 102 9.02 -4.42 -4.46
C PRO A 102 8.13 -5.64 -4.76
N SER A 103 6.90 -5.39 -5.20
CA SER A 103 6.05 -6.40 -5.84
C SER A 103 5.92 -6.09 -7.33
N LEU A 104 6.13 -7.09 -8.18
CA LEU A 104 5.93 -6.95 -9.63
C LEU A 104 4.45 -7.19 -9.95
N LEU A 105 3.80 -6.16 -10.48
CA LEU A 105 2.44 -6.26 -11.02
C LEU A 105 2.47 -6.40 -12.53
N THR A 106 1.71 -7.35 -13.04
CA THR A 106 1.48 -7.64 -14.45
C THR A 106 -0.01 -7.88 -14.66
N LEU A 107 -0.42 -8.14 -15.91
CA LEU A 107 -1.81 -8.50 -16.21
C LEU A 107 -2.29 -9.75 -15.43
N GLN A 108 -1.38 -10.67 -15.08
CA GLN A 108 -1.74 -11.94 -14.44
C GLN A 108 -2.06 -11.82 -12.95
N ASN A 109 -1.58 -10.76 -12.29
CA ASN A 109 -1.76 -10.55 -10.85
C ASN A 109 -2.26 -9.13 -10.51
N LEU A 110 -2.90 -8.47 -11.48
CA LEU A 110 -3.50 -7.16 -11.27
C LEU A 110 -4.60 -7.25 -10.19
N PRO A 111 -4.62 -6.34 -9.20
CA PRO A 111 -5.68 -6.30 -8.21
C PRO A 111 -7.06 -6.09 -8.86
N THR A 112 -8.11 -6.64 -8.28
CA THR A 112 -9.48 -6.40 -8.75
C THR A 112 -9.86 -4.93 -8.58
N ASP A 113 -10.81 -4.43 -9.38
CA ASP A 113 -11.29 -3.04 -9.27
C ASP A 113 -11.75 -2.72 -7.85
N THR A 114 -12.44 -3.66 -7.20
CA THR A 114 -12.85 -3.56 -5.79
C THR A 114 -11.64 -3.34 -4.88
N LEU A 115 -10.59 -4.16 -5.02
CA LEU A 115 -9.38 -4.03 -4.21
C LEU A 115 -8.66 -2.69 -4.46
N GLN A 116 -8.56 -2.27 -5.72
CA GLN A 116 -7.98 -0.97 -6.09
C GLN A 116 -8.74 0.21 -5.45
N ILE A 117 -10.07 0.15 -5.42
CA ILE A 117 -10.91 1.16 -4.76
C ILE A 117 -10.63 1.17 -3.26
N CYS A 118 -10.56 0.00 -2.62
CA CYS A 118 -10.31 -0.09 -1.18
C CYS A 118 -8.92 0.38 -0.79
N GLU A 119 -7.90 0.08 -1.60
CA GLU A 119 -6.55 0.61 -1.42
C GLU A 119 -6.53 2.13 -1.51
N ASN A 120 -7.20 2.73 -2.51
CA ASN A 120 -7.29 4.19 -2.66
C ASN A 120 -8.06 4.86 -1.52
N GLN A 121 -9.05 4.18 -0.94
CA GLN A 121 -9.80 4.66 0.23
C GLN A 121 -9.08 4.39 1.57
N GLY A 122 -7.92 3.72 1.53
CA GLY A 122 -7.15 3.39 2.72
C GLY A 122 -7.86 2.39 3.65
N TYR A 123 -8.72 1.52 3.12
CA TYR A 123 -9.56 0.57 3.85
C TYR A 123 -10.39 1.25 4.97
N PRO A 124 -11.63 1.71 4.67
CA PRO A 124 -12.38 2.57 5.58
C PRO A 124 -12.58 1.94 6.97
N ILE A 125 -12.57 2.76 8.03
CA ILE A 125 -12.83 2.30 9.40
C ILE A 125 -14.32 2.48 9.70
N CYS A 126 -14.95 1.47 10.30
CA CYS A 126 -16.37 1.57 10.67
C CYS A 126 -16.57 2.68 11.72
N GLN A 127 -17.41 3.67 11.39
CA GLN A 127 -17.88 4.66 12.37
C GLN A 127 -18.85 3.95 13.33
N GLY A 128 -18.57 3.97 14.64
CA GLY A 128 -19.44 3.35 15.66
C GLY A 128 -18.84 2.14 16.40
N ALA A 129 -17.78 1.51 15.88
CA ALA A 129 -17.16 0.37 16.56
C ALA A 129 -16.50 0.72 17.92
N ALA A 130 -16.22 2.00 18.18
CA ALA A 130 -15.70 2.45 19.47
C ALA A 130 -16.76 2.42 20.58
N GLN A 131 -18.05 2.25 20.25
CA GLN A 131 -19.13 2.28 21.24
C GLN A 131 -19.46 0.91 21.85
N GLU A 132 -18.92 -0.20 21.31
CA GLU A 132 -19.13 -1.55 21.84
C GLU A 132 -17.92 -2.12 22.61
N ALA A 133 -16.84 -1.36 22.75
CA ALA A 133 -15.77 -1.68 23.70
C ALA A 133 -16.26 -1.41 25.14
N THR A 134 -16.92 -2.43 25.70
CA THR A 134 -17.19 -2.73 27.11
C THR A 134 -17.26 -1.56 28.11
N THR A 135 -18.37 -1.52 28.84
CA THR A 135 -18.73 -0.65 29.99
C THR A 135 -17.68 -0.55 31.12
N GLU A 136 -16.52 -1.21 31.04
CA GLU A 136 -15.47 -1.18 32.07
C GLU A 136 -14.26 -0.28 31.75
N THR A 137 -14.12 0.28 30.55
CA THR A 137 -12.96 1.16 30.23
C THR A 137 -13.33 2.64 30.07
N LYS A 138 -14.53 3.04 30.48
CA LYS A 138 -15.12 4.36 30.20
C LYS A 138 -14.65 5.50 31.11
N GLU A 139 -13.81 5.25 32.13
CA GLU A 139 -13.46 6.27 33.12
C GLU A 139 -12.20 7.11 32.82
N LEU A 140 -11.38 6.79 31.82
CA LEU A 140 -10.12 7.55 31.62
C LEU A 140 -10.13 8.58 30.49
N PHE A 141 -11.17 8.65 29.65
CA PHE A 141 -11.23 9.60 28.53
C PHE A 141 -12.59 10.27 28.33
N ALA A 142 -13.46 10.27 29.34
CA ALA A 142 -14.76 10.91 29.26
C ALA A 142 -14.68 12.41 29.55
N THR A 143 -14.38 13.22 28.53
CA THR A 143 -14.89 14.60 28.45
C THR A 143 -15.50 14.87 27.08
N THR A 144 -16.84 14.74 27.07
CA THR A 144 -17.80 15.48 26.25
C THR A 144 -17.60 15.49 24.73
N GLN A 145 -18.37 14.67 24.02
CA GLN A 145 -19.03 15.11 22.78
C GLN A 145 -20.46 14.56 22.66
N PRO A 146 -21.35 15.28 21.95
CA PRO A 146 -22.79 15.04 21.93
C PRO A 146 -23.15 13.82 21.08
N GLN A 147 -24.24 13.14 21.45
CA GLN A 147 -24.95 12.19 20.59
C GLN A 147 -25.39 12.89 19.31
N GLU A 148 -24.92 12.41 18.17
CA GLU A 148 -25.63 12.54 16.90
C GLU A 148 -26.11 11.15 16.49
N ASP A 149 -27.42 10.96 16.64
CA ASP A 149 -28.17 9.85 16.08
C ASP A 149 -28.27 10.01 14.55
N ASN A 150 -28.14 8.90 13.82
CA ASN A 150 -28.30 8.74 12.36
C ASN A 150 -27.16 9.27 11.48
N ILE A 151 -26.01 8.59 11.52
CA ILE A 151 -25.12 8.57 10.34
C ILE A 151 -25.53 7.35 9.51
N PRO A 152 -25.94 7.52 8.25
CA PRO A 152 -26.23 6.39 7.37
C PRO A 152 -25.00 5.50 7.33
N SER A 153 -25.18 4.17 7.44
CA SER A 153 -24.17 3.26 6.92
C SER A 153 -23.98 3.69 5.46
N ASP A 154 -22.79 4.20 5.14
CA ASP A 154 -22.48 4.60 3.79
C ASP A 154 -22.34 3.30 2.99
N ASP A 155 -23.48 2.75 2.57
CA ASP A 155 -23.69 1.59 1.71
C ASP A 155 -23.19 1.88 0.28
N SER A 156 -22.09 2.64 0.13
CA SER A 156 -21.26 2.51 -1.06
C SER A 156 -20.45 1.21 -0.90
N ASP A 157 -21.17 0.10 -1.06
CA ASP A 157 -20.89 -1.34 -0.80
C ASP A 157 -19.58 -1.94 -1.36
N THR A 158 -18.67 -1.12 -1.86
CA THR A 158 -17.47 -1.62 -2.56
C THR A 158 -16.37 -2.05 -1.58
N CYS A 159 -16.27 -1.39 -0.42
CA CYS A 159 -15.20 -1.67 0.55
C CYS A 159 -15.78 -1.93 1.95
N PRO A 160 -15.72 -3.18 2.44
CA PRO A 160 -16.15 -3.46 3.80
C PRO A 160 -15.30 -2.66 4.78
N CYS A 161 -15.95 -1.90 5.66
CA CYS A 161 -15.23 -1.14 6.67
C CYS A 161 -14.60 -2.08 7.70
N TYR A 162 -13.48 -1.68 8.27
CA TYR A 162 -12.78 -2.43 9.31
C TYR A 162 -13.14 -1.93 10.71
N ASN A 163 -13.53 -2.84 11.60
CA ASN A 163 -13.74 -2.54 13.02
C ASN A 163 -12.37 -2.41 13.71
N ARG A 164 -11.86 -1.18 13.84
CA ARG A 164 -10.55 -0.90 14.44
C ARG A 164 -10.45 -1.28 15.94
N PRO A 165 -11.46 -1.02 16.80
CA PRO A 165 -11.45 -1.49 18.18
C PRO A 165 -11.39 -3.02 18.34
N GLY A 166 -11.80 -3.78 17.33
CA GLY A 166 -11.65 -5.23 17.26
C GLY A 166 -10.26 -5.71 16.82
N LEU A 167 -9.41 -4.83 16.27
CA LEU A 167 -8.06 -5.21 15.87
C LEU A 167 -7.23 -5.54 17.11
N ARG A 168 -6.57 -6.70 17.06
CA ARG A 168 -5.58 -7.13 18.04
C ARG A 168 -4.29 -7.38 17.28
N ILE A 169 -3.25 -6.63 17.60
CA ILE A 169 -1.90 -6.94 17.14
C ILE A 169 -1.34 -7.91 18.18
N ALA A 170 -1.22 -9.17 17.79
CA ALA A 170 -0.49 -10.16 18.56
C ALA A 170 0.86 -10.35 17.90
N ALA A 171 1.94 -9.99 18.60
CA ALA A 171 3.28 -10.40 18.21
C ALA A 171 3.49 -11.82 18.74
N VAL A 172 3.77 -12.78 17.85
CA VAL A 172 4.21 -14.11 18.27
C VAL A 172 5.70 -14.01 18.54
N THR A 173 6.06 -13.83 19.80
CA THR A 173 7.46 -13.89 20.23
C THR A 173 7.85 -15.34 20.40
N HIS A 174 8.74 -15.83 19.56
CA HIS A 174 9.47 -17.06 19.84
C HIS A 174 10.78 -16.67 20.54
N GLY A 175 10.68 -16.27 21.80
CA GLY A 175 11.84 -15.87 22.59
C GLY A 175 11.47 -15.43 23.99
N THR A 176 12.46 -15.40 24.89
CA THR A 176 12.31 -14.82 26.22
C THR A 176 12.44 -13.29 26.16
N VAL A 177 11.93 -12.53 27.15
CA VAL A 177 11.99 -11.05 27.18
C VAL A 177 13.41 -10.46 27.12
N THR A 178 14.44 -11.31 27.26
CA THR A 178 15.85 -10.95 27.17
C THR A 178 16.47 -11.22 25.80
N GLU A 179 15.72 -11.83 24.87
CA GLU A 179 16.19 -12.16 23.53
C GLU A 179 15.78 -11.09 22.52
N ASP A 180 16.61 -10.92 21.49
CA ASP A 180 16.33 -10.01 20.40
C ASP A 180 15.08 -10.46 19.62
N PHE A 181 14.23 -9.50 19.23
CA PHE A 181 13.00 -9.78 18.50
C PHE A 181 13.31 -10.02 17.02
N TRP A 182 12.97 -11.21 16.50
CA TRP A 182 13.16 -11.63 15.11
C TRP A 182 11.93 -11.42 14.23
#